data_AF-A0A953XD73-F1
#
_entry.id   AF-A0A953XD73-F1
#
_cell.length_a   1.000
_cell.length_b   1.000
_cell.length_c   1.000
_cell.angle_alpha   90.00
_cell.angle_beta   90.00
_cell.angle_gamma   90.00
#
_symmetry.space_group_name_H-M   'P 1'
#
loop_
_entity.id
_entity.type
_entity.pdbx_description
1 polymer ?
#
loop_
_entity_poly.entity_id
_entity_poly.type
_entity_poly.pdbx_seq_one_letter_code
_entity_poly.pdbx_strand_id
1 'polypeptide(L)'
;MTREPPRHSSGGRALPGPYAVASRAAAAAAYGTARRTLSPLQIVVELYDRALTAVAHARAARDHGTPEPEFQALTAAVRILRGLDGCLLRSDSRAPAVSATLHDYYDRVVAQLYAAQRTRGAAGTARYASVHTQISTMREAWAELAGVPSLKVPPRQDLPGAGQILPGSAQKVPADRRISTR
;
A
#
# COMPACT_ATOMS: atom_id res chain seq x y z
N MET A 1 -54.11 -25.13 50.16
CA MET A 1 -52.95 -24.32 50.59
C MET A 1 -51.70 -25.19 50.45
N THR A 2 -50.70 -24.98 49.61
CA THR A 2 -50.53 -24.31 48.31
C THR A 2 -49.37 -25.12 47.68
N ARG A 3 -49.64 -25.88 46.62
CA ARG A 3 -48.61 -26.66 45.90
C ARG A 3 -47.99 -25.76 44.83
N GLU A 4 -46.69 -25.56 44.93
CA GLU A 4 -45.87 -24.77 44.00
C GLU A 4 -45.66 -25.52 42.67
N PRO A 5 -45.83 -24.87 41.50
CA PRO A 5 -45.51 -25.47 40.20
C PRO A 5 -44.11 -25.03 39.68
N PRO A 6 -43.45 -25.84 38.84
CA PRO A 6 -42.15 -25.51 38.26
C PRO A 6 -42.30 -24.66 36.99
N ARG A 7 -41.35 -23.74 36.75
CA ARG A 7 -41.19 -23.08 35.44
C ARG A 7 -39.74 -23.18 34.95
N HIS A 8 -39.59 -23.87 33.83
CA HIS A 8 -38.43 -23.81 32.93
C HIS A 8 -38.35 -22.47 32.20
N SER A 9 -37.12 -22.04 31.89
CA SER A 9 -36.64 -21.33 30.68
C SER A 9 -35.58 -20.30 31.08
N SER A 10 -34.29 -20.58 30.89
CA SER A 10 -33.58 -20.41 29.61
C SER A 10 -33.69 -18.99 29.08
N GLY A 11 -32.91 -18.08 29.66
CA GLY A 11 -32.61 -16.76 29.14
C GLY A 11 -31.11 -16.68 28.87
N GLY A 12 -30.73 -16.96 27.62
CA GLY A 12 -29.35 -17.00 27.17
C GLY A 12 -28.59 -15.72 27.50
N ARG A 13 -27.54 -15.86 28.32
CA ARG A 13 -26.47 -14.87 28.39
C ARG A 13 -25.78 -14.90 27.03
N ALA A 14 -26.13 -13.95 26.17
CA ALA A 14 -25.44 -13.69 24.92
C ALA A 14 -23.95 -13.49 25.23
N LEU A 15 -23.14 -14.48 24.90
CA LEU A 15 -21.69 -14.34 24.87
C LEU A 15 -21.38 -13.30 23.78
N PRO A 16 -20.66 -12.20 24.09
CA PRO A 16 -20.15 -11.35 23.04
C PRO A 16 -19.18 -12.19 22.20
N GLY A 17 -19.56 -12.43 20.94
CA GLY A 17 -18.75 -13.19 19.99
C GLY A 17 -17.36 -12.53 19.78
N PRO A 18 -16.34 -13.32 19.44
CA PRO A 18 -14.93 -12.92 19.44
C PRO A 18 -14.49 -11.95 18.32
N TYR A 19 -15.43 -11.21 17.71
CA TYR A 19 -15.13 -10.26 16.64
C TYR A 19 -15.40 -8.83 17.12
N ALA A 20 -14.71 -8.44 18.19
CA ALA A 20 -14.54 -7.03 18.50
C ALA A 20 -13.76 -6.40 17.33
N VAL A 21 -14.46 -5.72 16.44
CA VAL A 21 -13.86 -4.97 15.33
C VAL A 21 -12.81 -4.05 15.94
N ALA A 22 -11.54 -4.34 15.67
CA ALA A 22 -10.43 -3.61 16.26
C ALA A 22 -10.62 -2.13 15.97
N SER A 23 -10.80 -1.34 17.02
CA SER A 23 -11.03 0.10 16.87
C SER A 23 -9.81 0.74 16.21
N ARG A 24 -10.00 1.84 15.48
CA ARG A 24 -8.89 2.60 14.87
C ARG A 24 -7.81 2.98 15.88
N ALA A 25 -8.21 3.20 17.14
CA ALA A 25 -7.30 3.44 18.25
C ALA A 25 -6.49 2.19 18.64
N ALA A 26 -7.12 1.01 18.69
CA ALA A 26 -6.44 -0.26 18.93
C ALA A 26 -5.48 -0.63 17.78
N ALA A 27 -5.87 -0.38 16.54
CA ALA A 27 -5.00 -0.54 15.37
C ALA A 27 -3.79 0.42 15.43
N ALA A 28 -4.02 1.69 15.78
CA ALA A 28 -2.93 2.67 15.95
C ALA A 28 -1.97 2.30 17.10
N ALA A 29 -2.50 1.77 18.21
CA ALA A 29 -1.69 1.30 19.34
C ALA A 29 -0.89 0.04 19.00
N ALA A 30 -1.49 -0.93 18.30
CA ALA A 30 -0.80 -2.13 17.82
C ALA A 30 0.32 -1.77 16.83
N TYR A 31 0.06 -0.86 15.89
CA TYR A 31 1.10 -0.30 15.02
C TYR A 31 2.20 0.42 15.82
N GLY A 32 1.84 1.22 16.83
CA GLY A 32 2.80 1.88 17.70
C GLY A 32 3.74 0.91 18.43
N THR A 33 3.23 -0.24 18.85
CA THR A 33 4.03 -1.31 19.47
C THR A 33 4.88 -2.06 18.46
N ALA A 34 4.34 -2.42 17.30
CA ALA A 34 5.09 -3.05 16.21
C ALA A 34 6.25 -2.17 15.70
N ARG A 35 6.09 -0.84 15.70
CA ARG A 35 7.15 0.10 15.32
C ARG A 35 8.36 0.07 16.24
N ARG A 36 8.20 -0.37 17.50
CA ARG A 36 9.32 -0.51 18.46
C ARG A 36 10.19 -1.73 18.19
N THR A 37 9.70 -2.68 17.39
CA THR A 37 10.42 -3.90 17.02
C THR A 37 11.03 -3.84 15.62
N LEU A 38 10.77 -2.78 14.85
CA LEU A 38 11.30 -2.63 13.50
C LEU A 38 12.77 -2.22 13.51
N SER A 39 13.54 -2.78 12.57
CA SER A 39 14.87 -2.27 12.29
C SER A 39 14.78 -0.82 11.76
N PRO A 40 15.82 0.01 11.97
CA PRO A 40 15.82 1.39 11.47
C PRO A 40 15.51 1.52 9.97
N LEU A 41 15.98 0.57 9.15
CA LEU A 41 15.69 0.55 7.70
C LEU A 41 14.22 0.25 7.39
N GLN A 42 13.58 -0.66 8.14
CA GLN A 42 12.14 -0.91 8.00
C GLN A 42 11.30 0.32 8.37
N ILE A 43 11.74 1.10 9.36
CA ILE A 43 11.08 2.37 9.73
C ILE A 43 11.17 3.37 8.57
N VAL A 44 12.31 3.45 7.88
CA VAL A 44 12.46 4.30 6.69
C VAL A 44 11.46 3.89 5.61
N VAL A 45 11.36 2.60 5.29
CA VAL A 45 10.40 2.08 4.31
C VAL A 45 8.96 2.43 4.69
N GLU A 46 8.59 2.27 5.96
CA GLU A 46 7.25 2.63 6.45
C GLU A 46 6.96 4.14 6.31
N LEU A 47 7.97 4.99 6.54
CA LEU A 47 7.82 6.43 6.34
C LEU A 47 7.60 6.78 4.86
N TYR A 48 8.29 6.10 3.93
CA TYR A 48 8.01 6.24 2.50
C TYR A 48 6.58 5.80 2.15
N ASP A 49 6.09 4.69 2.71
CA ASP A 49 4.72 4.20 2.47
C ASP A 49 3.67 5.22 2.94
N ARG A 50 3.90 5.86 4.09
CA ARG A 50 3.06 6.94 4.59
C ARG A 50 3.12 8.19 3.70
N ALA A 51 4.29 8.54 3.17
CA ALA A 51 4.45 9.64 2.23
C ALA A 51 3.69 9.37 0.91
N LEU A 52 3.79 8.16 0.36
CA LEU A 52 3.05 7.73 -0.83
C LEU A 52 1.54 7.85 -0.63
N THR A 53 1.04 7.37 0.51
CA THR A 53 -0.38 7.46 0.87
C THR A 53 -0.84 8.92 0.93
N ALA A 54 -0.05 9.80 1.55
CA ALA A 54 -0.37 11.23 1.64
C ALA A 54 -0.37 11.91 0.26
N VAL A 55 0.57 11.58 -0.62
CA VAL A 55 0.60 12.09 -2.01
C VAL A 55 -0.60 11.58 -2.82
N ALA A 56 -1.00 10.32 -2.66
CA ALA A 56 -2.18 9.76 -3.30
C ALA A 56 -3.46 10.47 -2.83
N HIS A 57 -3.58 10.77 -1.54
CA HIS A 57 -4.71 11.55 -1.00
C HIS A 57 -4.73 12.98 -1.54
N ALA A 58 -3.57 13.65 -1.64
CA ALA A 58 -3.49 15.00 -2.22
C ALA A 58 -3.95 15.00 -3.68
N ARG A 59 -3.54 14.00 -4.46
CA ARG A 59 -4.00 13.81 -5.85
C ARG A 59 -5.51 13.59 -5.92
N ALA A 60 -6.06 12.67 -5.12
CA ALA A 60 -7.50 12.40 -5.11
C ALA A 60 -8.31 13.64 -4.72
N ALA A 61 -7.87 14.36 -3.68
CA ALA A 61 -8.51 15.61 -3.26
C ALA A 61 -8.51 16.67 -4.37
N ARG A 62 -7.44 16.74 -5.17
CA ARG A 62 -7.36 17.62 -6.34
C ARG A 62 -8.34 17.20 -7.45
N ASP A 63 -8.41 15.92 -7.75
CA ASP A 63 -9.32 15.37 -8.76
C ASP A 63 -10.80 15.62 -8.37
N HIS A 64 -11.10 15.69 -7.07
CA HIS A 64 -12.41 16.06 -6.54
C HIS A 64 -12.62 17.57 -6.33
N GLY A 65 -11.64 18.42 -6.65
CA GLY A 65 -11.76 19.87 -6.51
C GLY A 65 -11.83 20.36 -5.06
N THR A 66 -11.26 19.61 -4.11
CA THR A 66 -11.27 19.93 -2.67
C THR A 66 -9.90 20.49 -2.21
N PRO A 67 -9.71 21.82 -2.19
CA PRO A 67 -8.38 22.41 -1.97
C PRO A 67 -7.84 22.25 -0.54
N GLU A 68 -8.73 22.25 0.46
CA GLU A 68 -8.34 22.12 1.86
C GLU A 68 -7.81 20.70 2.19
N PRO A 69 -8.52 19.61 1.85
CA PRO A 69 -7.98 18.25 1.97
C PRO A 69 -6.69 18.03 1.16
N GLU A 70 -6.58 18.65 -0.03
CA GLU A 70 -5.34 18.60 -0.82
C GLU A 70 -4.18 19.20 -0.04
N PHE A 71 -4.36 20.40 0.52
CA PHE A 71 -3.32 21.09 1.28
C PHE A 71 -2.89 20.31 2.53
N GLN A 72 -3.84 19.74 3.26
CA GLN A 72 -3.57 18.92 4.46
C GLN A 72 -2.75 17.67 4.11
N ALA A 73 -3.15 16.96 3.05
CA ALA A 73 -2.46 15.76 2.58
C ALA A 73 -1.05 16.07 2.05
N LEU A 74 -0.89 17.16 1.27
CA LEU A 74 0.41 17.64 0.82
C LEU A 74 1.31 17.99 2.01
N THR A 75 0.78 18.71 2.99
CA THR A 75 1.55 19.11 4.19
C THR A 75 2.02 17.89 4.98
N ALA A 76 1.19 16.86 5.08
CA ALA A 76 1.57 15.60 5.70
C ALA A 76 2.73 14.91 4.94
N ALA A 77 2.68 14.86 3.61
CA ALA A 77 3.75 14.31 2.78
C ALA A 77 5.07 15.09 2.94
N VAL A 78 5.01 16.43 2.85
CA VAL A 78 6.19 17.30 3.01
C VAL A 78 6.82 17.13 4.39
N ARG A 79 6.02 17.07 5.46
CA ARG A 79 6.53 16.86 6.82
C ARG A 79 7.30 15.54 6.96
N ILE A 80 6.83 14.46 6.33
CA ILE A 80 7.52 13.17 6.34
C ILE A 80 8.84 13.25 5.58
N LEU A 81 8.84 13.82 4.37
CA LEU A 81 10.05 13.94 3.54
C LEU A 81 11.12 14.82 4.22
N ARG A 82 10.70 15.92 4.84
CA ARG A 82 11.59 16.79 5.63
C ARG A 82 12.11 16.11 6.89
N GLY A 83 11.29 15.26 7.52
CA GLY A 83 11.74 14.42 8.63
C GLY A 83 12.85 13.45 8.20
N LEU A 84 12.68 12.79 7.05
CA LEU A 84 13.70 11.90 6.47
C LEU A 84 15.00 12.66 6.13
N ASP A 85 14.88 13.84 5.55
CA ASP A 85 16.01 14.72 5.24
C ASP A 85 16.78 15.18 6.50
N GLY A 86 16.05 15.44 7.59
CA GLY A 86 16.62 15.79 8.90
C GLY A 86 17.33 14.64 9.60
N CYS A 87 17.01 13.39 9.24
CA CYS A 87 17.67 12.19 9.76
C CYS A 87 18.96 11.83 9.00
N LEU A 88 19.32 12.56 7.93
CA LEU A 88 20.54 12.27 7.18
C LEU A 88 21.80 12.54 8.03
N LEU A 89 22.70 11.56 8.06
CA LEU A 89 23.99 11.64 8.75
C LEU A 89 24.98 12.45 7.91
N ARG A 90 24.86 13.78 7.97
CA ARG A 90 25.72 14.72 7.20
C ARG A 90 27.13 14.85 7.78
N SER A 91 27.28 14.57 9.07
CA SER A 91 28.56 14.65 9.78
C SER A 91 29.38 13.36 9.69
N ASP A 92 28.84 12.29 9.07
CA ASP A 92 29.56 11.03 8.89
C ASP A 92 30.46 11.11 7.64
N SER A 93 31.76 10.94 7.86
CA SER A 93 32.78 10.98 6.80
C SER A 93 32.72 9.79 5.84
N ARG A 94 31.99 8.72 6.19
CA ARG A 94 31.91 7.49 5.38
C ARG A 94 30.98 7.60 4.18
N ALA A 95 30.03 8.53 4.20
CA ALA A 95 29.01 8.63 3.14
C ALA A 95 28.54 10.07 2.81
N PRO A 96 29.44 11.09 2.73
CA PRO A 96 29.02 12.46 2.48
C PRO A 96 28.31 12.63 1.12
N ALA A 97 28.75 11.90 0.09
CA ALA A 97 28.15 11.95 -1.25
C ALA A 97 26.71 11.41 -1.28
N VAL A 98 26.43 10.35 -0.51
CA VAL A 98 25.08 9.75 -0.45
C VAL A 98 24.13 10.69 0.31
N SER A 99 24.56 11.24 1.44
CA SER A 99 23.78 12.21 2.21
C SER A 99 23.45 13.46 1.39
N ALA A 100 24.39 13.99 0.60
CA ALA A 100 24.14 15.12 -0.29
C ALA A 100 23.13 14.76 -1.40
N THR A 101 23.30 13.60 -2.04
CA THR A 101 22.38 13.14 -3.10
C THR A 101 20.95 12.96 -2.58
N LEU A 102 20.78 12.40 -1.39
CA LEU A 102 19.47 12.22 -0.77
C LEU A 102 18.85 13.56 -0.37
N HIS A 103 19.64 14.50 0.13
CA HIS A 103 19.16 15.85 0.42
C HIS A 103 18.62 16.54 -0.82
N ASP A 104 19.40 16.55 -1.91
CA ASP A 104 19.00 17.14 -3.19
C ASP A 104 17.77 16.44 -3.77
N TYR A 105 17.63 15.14 -3.54
CA TYR A 105 16.42 14.40 -3.89
C TYR A 105 15.20 14.90 -3.10
N TYR A 106 15.28 14.98 -1.77
CA TYR A 106 14.16 15.45 -0.94
C TYR A 106 13.76 16.88 -1.26
N ASP A 107 14.73 17.78 -1.45
CA ASP A 107 14.47 19.17 -1.82
C ASP A 107 13.72 19.29 -3.15
N ARG A 108 14.18 18.56 -4.17
CA ARG A 108 13.52 18.54 -5.48
C ARG A 108 12.11 18.00 -5.40
N VAL A 109 11.89 16.89 -4.69
CA VAL A 109 10.56 16.28 -4.54
C VAL A 109 9.61 17.22 -3.79
N VAL A 110 10.06 17.87 -2.72
CA VAL A 110 9.25 18.85 -1.99
C VAL A 110 8.90 20.05 -2.87
N ALA A 111 9.85 20.58 -3.64
CA ALA A 111 9.59 21.67 -4.58
C ALA A 111 8.56 21.27 -5.65
N GLN A 112 8.64 20.03 -6.17
CA GLN A 112 7.69 19.49 -7.13
C GLN A 112 6.28 19.32 -6.55
N LEU A 113 6.13 18.92 -5.28
CA LEU A 113 4.83 18.85 -4.61
C LEU A 113 4.15 20.22 -4.55
N TYR A 114 4.87 21.25 -4.10
CA TYR A 114 4.32 22.61 -4.10
C TYR A 114 4.03 23.12 -5.52
N ALA A 115 4.87 22.77 -6.50
CA ALA A 115 4.61 23.12 -7.89
C ALA A 115 3.34 22.41 -8.43
N ALA A 116 3.09 21.15 -8.03
CA ALA A 116 1.88 20.41 -8.38
C ALA A 116 0.62 21.10 -7.85
N GLN A 117 0.64 21.46 -6.56
CA GLN A 117 -0.46 22.19 -5.91
C GLN A 117 -0.83 23.49 -6.64
N ARG A 118 0.18 24.29 -7.04
CA ARG A 118 -0.02 25.57 -7.75
C ARG A 118 -0.49 25.39 -9.20
N THR A 119 -0.21 24.26 -9.84
CA THR A 119 -0.45 24.05 -11.28
C THR A 119 -1.87 23.56 -11.55
N ARG A 120 -2.78 24.40 -12.03
CA ARG A 120 -4.20 24.05 -12.25
C ARG A 120 -4.44 22.93 -13.27
N GLY A 121 -5.60 22.28 -13.15
CA GLY A 121 -6.09 21.28 -14.09
C GLY A 121 -5.27 19.98 -14.13
N ALA A 122 -5.37 19.25 -15.24
CA ALA A 122 -4.76 17.94 -15.43
C ALA A 122 -3.23 17.93 -15.26
N ALA A 123 -2.55 19.05 -15.56
CA ALA A 123 -1.12 19.19 -15.37
C ALA A 123 -0.70 19.09 -13.89
N GLY A 124 -1.53 19.55 -12.95
CA GLY A 124 -1.27 19.38 -11.52
C GLY A 124 -1.38 17.93 -11.07
N THR A 125 -2.45 17.23 -11.48
CA THR A 125 -2.66 15.80 -11.22
C THR A 125 -1.51 14.95 -11.79
N ALA A 126 -1.07 15.25 -13.02
CA ALA A 126 0.08 14.58 -13.64
C ALA A 126 1.38 14.79 -12.86
N ARG A 127 1.59 15.98 -12.28
CA ARG A 127 2.76 16.25 -11.42
C ARG A 127 2.72 15.45 -10.12
N TYR A 128 1.55 15.31 -9.47
CA TYR A 128 1.41 14.41 -8.31
C TYR A 128 1.72 12.95 -8.68
N ALA A 129 1.26 12.48 -9.83
CA ALA A 129 1.57 11.14 -10.32
C ALA A 129 3.09 10.94 -10.52
N SER A 130 3.76 11.92 -11.13
CA SER A 130 5.22 11.89 -11.32
C SER A 130 5.98 11.87 -9.97
N VAL A 131 5.56 12.69 -9.02
CA VAL A 131 6.15 12.68 -7.66
C VAL A 131 5.92 11.34 -6.98
N HIS A 132 4.72 10.77 -7.08
CA HIS A 132 4.41 9.46 -6.53
C HIS A 132 5.36 8.39 -7.08
N THR A 133 5.59 8.36 -8.40
CA THR A 133 6.53 7.42 -9.03
C THR A 133 7.97 7.58 -8.53
N GLN A 134 8.45 8.81 -8.34
CA GLN A 134 9.78 9.07 -7.78
C GLN A 134 9.91 8.53 -6.36
N ILE A 135 8.94 8.85 -5.50
CA ILE A 135 8.89 8.37 -4.10
C ILE A 135 8.82 6.83 -4.07
N SER A 136 8.01 6.22 -4.94
CA SER A 136 7.92 4.76 -5.02
C SER A 136 9.25 4.14 -5.42
N THR A 137 9.95 4.72 -6.40
CA THR A 137 11.26 4.21 -6.84
C THR A 137 12.27 4.22 -5.70
N MET A 138 12.32 5.31 -4.92
CA MET A 138 13.21 5.40 -3.77
C MET A 138 12.80 4.44 -2.64
N ARG A 139 11.49 4.29 -2.40
CA ARG A 139 10.95 3.30 -1.44
C ARG A 139 11.41 1.89 -1.79
N GLU A 140 11.36 1.51 -3.07
CA GLU A 140 11.80 0.18 -3.52
C GLU A 140 13.29 -0.04 -3.27
N ALA A 141 14.15 0.95 -3.52
CA ALA A 141 15.57 0.86 -3.21
C ALA A 141 15.82 0.63 -1.71
N TRP A 142 15.07 1.32 -0.83
CA TRP A 142 15.16 1.08 0.62
C TRP A 142 14.60 -0.27 1.05
N ALA A 143 13.54 -0.75 0.39
CA ALA A 143 12.94 -2.05 0.68
C ALA A 143 13.90 -3.20 0.35
N GLU A 144 14.62 -3.10 -0.77
CA GLU A 144 15.66 -4.05 -1.16
C GLU A 144 16.76 -4.15 -0.09
N LEU A 145 17.27 -3.01 0.38
CA LEU A 145 18.27 -2.96 1.45
C LEU A 145 17.75 -3.48 2.80
N ALA A 146 16.46 -3.28 3.08
CA ALA A 146 15.83 -3.68 4.33
C ALA A 146 15.36 -5.15 4.34
N GLY A 147 15.42 -5.85 3.20
CA GLY A 147 14.83 -7.19 3.04
C GLY A 147 13.30 -7.20 3.19
N VAL A 148 12.64 -6.07 2.88
CA VAL A 148 11.17 -5.89 3.00
C VAL A 148 10.52 -6.19 1.65
N PRO A 149 9.30 -6.78 1.60
CA PRO A 149 8.59 -7.01 0.36
C PRO A 149 8.45 -5.74 -0.50
N SER A 150 8.71 -5.91 -1.80
CA SER A 150 8.49 -4.88 -2.82
C SER A 150 7.00 -4.59 -2.98
N LEU A 151 6.61 -3.32 -3.21
CA LEU A 151 5.24 -2.99 -3.59
C LEU A 151 4.96 -3.33 -5.06
N LYS A 152 6.01 -3.51 -5.86
CA LYS A 152 5.88 -4.15 -7.17
C LYS A 152 5.58 -5.61 -6.91
N VAL A 153 4.30 -5.98 -7.01
CA VAL A 153 3.89 -7.37 -7.11
C VAL A 153 4.80 -8.02 -8.17
N PRO A 154 5.62 -9.02 -7.82
CA PRO A 154 6.40 -9.71 -8.84
C PRO A 154 5.40 -10.25 -9.87
N PRO A 155 5.71 -10.24 -11.18
CA PRO A 155 4.93 -11.03 -12.12
C PRO A 155 4.89 -12.44 -11.50
N ARG A 156 3.68 -13.00 -11.33
CA ARG A 156 3.54 -14.40 -10.92
C ARG A 156 4.54 -15.18 -11.76
N GLN A 157 5.59 -15.69 -11.13
CA GLN A 157 6.40 -16.69 -11.78
C GLN A 157 5.44 -17.86 -11.97
N ASP A 158 5.05 -18.08 -13.21
CA ASP A 158 4.36 -19.28 -13.62
C ASP A 158 5.10 -20.46 -13.01
N LEU A 159 4.40 -21.22 -12.18
CA LEU A 159 4.86 -22.50 -11.65
C LEU A 159 5.35 -23.36 -12.83
N PRO A 160 6.63 -23.74 -12.91
CA PRO A 160 7.06 -24.80 -13.82
C PRO A 160 6.61 -26.12 -13.20
N GLY A 161 5.36 -26.51 -13.48
CA GLY A 161 4.78 -27.71 -12.88
C GLY A 161 3.41 -28.16 -13.40
N ALA A 162 2.86 -27.53 -14.45
CA ALA A 162 1.70 -28.09 -15.15
C ALA A 162 2.14 -29.05 -16.26
N GLY A 163 2.90 -30.07 -15.89
CA GLY A 163 3.26 -31.18 -16.76
C GLY A 163 2.56 -32.45 -16.30
N GLN A 164 1.63 -32.96 -17.13
CA GLN A 164 0.99 -34.29 -17.10
C GLN A 164 0.04 -34.52 -15.90
N ILE A 165 -1.21 -34.93 -16.09
CA ILE A 165 -1.67 -36.10 -16.86
C ILE A 165 -3.01 -35.80 -17.55
N LEU A 166 -3.04 -35.89 -18.88
CA LEU A 166 -4.26 -36.17 -19.65
C LEU A 166 -4.11 -37.60 -20.22
N PRO A 167 -4.89 -38.60 -19.79
CA PRO A 167 -5.06 -39.81 -20.56
C PRO A 167 -6.24 -39.65 -21.51
N GLY A 168 -6.04 -40.14 -22.73
CA GLY A 168 -6.90 -39.91 -23.88
C GLY A 168 -8.33 -40.42 -23.73
N SER A 169 -9.20 -39.82 -24.53
CA SER A 169 -10.31 -40.52 -25.15
C SER A 169 -10.43 -40.00 -26.57
N ALA A 170 -9.66 -40.64 -27.45
CA ALA A 170 -9.84 -40.56 -28.89
C ALA A 170 -11.14 -41.29 -29.24
N GLN A 171 -12.22 -40.56 -29.50
CA GLN A 171 -13.41 -41.14 -30.12
C GLN A 171 -13.30 -41.02 -31.64
N LYS A 172 -13.06 -42.18 -32.24
CA LYS A 172 -12.99 -42.48 -33.66
C LYS A 172 -14.37 -42.25 -34.30
N VAL A 173 -14.48 -41.32 -35.26
CA VAL A 173 -15.61 -41.25 -36.19
C VAL A 173 -15.06 -41.34 -37.60
N PRO A 174 -15.27 -42.45 -38.33
CA PRO A 174 -14.98 -42.51 -39.74
C PRO A 174 -16.17 -41.99 -40.56
N ALA A 175 -15.80 -41.35 -41.66
CA ALA A 175 -16.64 -40.68 -42.64
C ALA A 175 -17.53 -41.65 -43.44
N ASP A 176 -18.67 -41.15 -43.93
CA ASP A 176 -18.97 -41.32 -45.35
C ASP A 176 -19.78 -40.15 -45.93
N ARG A 177 -19.43 -39.81 -47.17
CA ARG A 177 -19.96 -38.77 -48.06
C ARG A 177 -21.28 -39.21 -48.68
N ARG A 178 -22.12 -38.23 -49.04
CA ARG A 178 -22.70 -37.97 -50.40
C ARG A 178 -23.84 -36.95 -50.25
N ILE A 179 -23.65 -35.70 -50.69
CA ILE A 179 -24.12 -35.18 -51.98
C ILE A 179 -25.56 -35.63 -52.29
N SER A 180 -26.54 -34.72 -52.16
CA SER A 180 -27.50 -34.51 -53.25
C SER A 180 -28.26 -33.19 -53.08
N THR A 181 -28.07 -32.34 -54.07
CA THR A 181 -28.96 -31.28 -54.57
C THR A 181 -30.40 -31.76 -54.74
N ARG A 182 -31.38 -31.02 -54.19
CA ARG A 182 -32.40 -30.27 -54.93
C ARG A 182 -33.28 -29.44 -54.01
#